data_AF-A0A0N4WRE1-F1
#
_entry.id   AF-A0A0N4WRE1-F1
#
_cell.length_a   1.000
_cell.length_b   1.000
_cell.length_c   1.000
_cell.angle_alpha   90.00
_cell.angle_beta   90.00
_cell.angle_gamma   90.00
#
_symmetry.space_group_name_H-M   'P 1'
#
loop_
_entity.id
_entity.type
_entity.pdbx_description
1 polymer ?
#
loop_
_entity_poly.entity_id
_entity_poly.type
_entity_poly.pdbx_seq_one_letter_code
_entity_poly.pdbx_strand_id
1 'polypeptide(L)'
;MHTARIQNLVRKLQRPPSGENIFISSSYSGRVFVADQEEVNKICEEYQKLENKYDLFERMFIQLFLEEEIELSVHFGLDKLNEQDLRKDQRFRTHVGKFQRFFTGIVEMLSKGPDQLNNIVQVLRIVGRQHGNVRTMSFTAEKWLIFKNVLLSLLCRDNSEKSFSTWSKFISFVIYEIKDSYLEQDSVDNEERY
;
A
#
# COMPACT_ATOMS: atom_id res chain seq x y z
N MET A 1 -18.08 21.38 -34.96
CA MET A 1 -18.56 21.96 -33.68
C MET A 1 -18.71 20.95 -32.53
N HIS A 2 -18.76 19.62 -32.77
CA HIS A 2 -18.93 18.62 -31.71
C HIS A 2 -17.68 18.35 -30.84
N THR A 3 -16.47 18.48 -31.40
CA THR A 3 -15.21 18.14 -30.73
C THR A 3 -14.82 19.13 -29.61
N ALA A 4 -15.11 20.41 -29.80
CA ALA A 4 -14.82 21.45 -28.80
C ALA A 4 -15.72 21.37 -27.56
N ARG A 5 -16.96 20.87 -27.70
CA ARG A 5 -17.87 20.62 -26.58
C ARG A 5 -17.40 19.45 -25.72
N ILE A 6 -16.88 18.39 -26.34
CA ILE A 6 -16.36 17.21 -25.63
C ILE A 6 -15.07 17.58 -24.87
N GLN A 7 -14.15 18.32 -25.50
CA GLN A 7 -12.93 18.79 -24.82
C GLN A 7 -13.22 19.75 -23.66
N ASN A 8 -14.23 20.61 -23.78
CA ASN A 8 -14.67 21.48 -22.68
C ASN A 8 -15.41 20.71 -21.58
N LEU A 9 -16.08 19.60 -21.89
CA LEU A 9 -16.70 18.72 -20.89
C LEU A 9 -15.63 17.97 -20.09
N VAL A 10 -14.60 17.43 -20.77
CA VAL A 10 -13.45 16.77 -20.12
C VAL A 10 -12.66 17.75 -19.24
N ARG A 11 -12.44 18.99 -19.69
CA ARG A 11 -11.82 20.05 -18.88
C ARG A 11 -12.65 20.48 -17.67
N LYS A 12 -13.99 20.51 -17.79
CA LYS A 12 -14.90 20.81 -16.68
C LYS A 12 -15.02 19.66 -15.68
N LEU A 13 -14.83 18.41 -16.12
CA LEU A 13 -14.77 17.23 -15.26
C LEU A 13 -13.41 17.07 -14.55
N GLN A 14 -12.38 17.80 -14.97
CA GLN A 14 -11.03 17.76 -14.39
C GLN A 14 -10.75 18.83 -13.33
N ARG A 15 -11.68 19.73 -13.00
CA ARG A 15 -11.47 20.73 -11.95
C ARG A 15 -12.59 20.71 -10.90
N PRO A 16 -12.34 20.10 -9.74
CA PRO A 16 -13.11 20.37 -8.54
C PRO A 16 -12.86 21.81 -8.06
N PRO A 17 -13.81 22.38 -7.29
CA PRO A 17 -13.71 23.74 -6.77
C PRO A 17 -12.68 23.82 -5.64
N SER A 18 -11.80 24.82 -5.72
CA SER A 18 -10.95 25.38 -4.65
C SER A 18 -10.56 24.47 -3.48
N GLY A 19 -9.66 23.54 -3.78
CA GLY A 19 -8.70 22.91 -2.88
C GLY A 19 -7.55 22.42 -3.75
N GLU A 20 -6.28 22.66 -3.38
CA GLU A 20 -5.16 22.10 -4.16
C GLU A 20 -5.19 20.59 -4.01
N ASN A 21 -5.71 19.90 -5.03
CA ASN A 21 -5.65 18.45 -5.09
C ASN A 21 -4.19 18.03 -5.25
N ILE A 22 -3.80 17.06 -4.44
CA ILE A 22 -2.54 16.35 -4.49
C ILE A 22 -2.70 15.14 -5.42
N PHE A 23 -1.75 15.00 -6.35
CA PHE A 23 -1.74 13.95 -7.36
C PHE A 23 -0.48 13.12 -7.26
N ILE A 24 -0.63 11.80 -7.13
CA ILE A 24 0.46 10.85 -7.35
C ILE A 24 0.11 10.08 -8.63
N SER A 25 0.85 10.35 -9.70
CA SER A 25 0.60 9.75 -11.01
C SER A 25 1.67 8.72 -11.33
N SER A 26 1.26 7.49 -11.64
CA SER A 26 2.16 6.44 -12.13
C SER A 26 2.13 6.40 -13.65
N SER A 27 3.26 6.72 -14.29
CA SER A 27 3.42 6.56 -15.75
C SER A 27 3.51 5.10 -16.18
N TYR A 28 3.73 4.18 -15.24
CA TYR A 28 3.86 2.75 -15.51
C TYR A 28 2.48 2.09 -15.58
N SER A 29 1.70 2.27 -14.52
CA SER A 29 0.43 1.58 -14.35
C SER A 29 -0.76 2.38 -14.92
N GLY A 30 -0.53 3.66 -15.26
CA GLY A 30 -1.56 4.62 -15.68
C GLY A 30 -2.50 5.09 -14.55
N ARG A 31 -2.28 4.65 -13.30
CA ARG A 31 -3.10 5.08 -12.16
C ARG A 31 -2.72 6.45 -11.65
N VAL A 32 -3.72 7.10 -11.06
CA VAL A 32 -3.57 8.36 -10.35
C VAL A 32 -4.24 8.23 -9.00
N PHE A 33 -3.48 8.46 -7.93
CA PHE A 33 -4.05 8.82 -6.64
C PHE A 33 -4.34 10.31 -6.65
N VAL A 34 -5.59 10.67 -6.34
CA VAL A 34 -6.07 12.05 -6.25
C VAL A 34 -6.57 12.24 -4.84
N ALA A 35 -6.04 13.17 -4.07
CA ALA A 35 -6.59 13.52 -2.76
C ALA A 35 -6.56 15.02 -2.55
N ASP A 36 -7.50 15.57 -1.79
CA ASP A 36 -7.36 16.96 -1.36
C ASP A 36 -6.32 17.09 -0.23
N GLN A 37 -5.93 18.33 0.09
CA GLN A 37 -4.95 18.59 1.16
C GLN A 37 -5.48 18.15 2.54
N GLU A 38 -6.79 18.16 2.79
CA GLU A 38 -7.38 17.72 4.05
C GLU A 38 -7.22 16.20 4.22
N GLU A 39 -7.50 15.43 3.17
CA GLU A 39 -7.29 13.98 3.10
C GLU A 39 -5.81 13.63 3.34
N VAL A 40 -4.88 14.35 2.71
CA VAL A 40 -3.43 14.13 2.91
C VAL A 40 -3.01 14.46 4.34
N ASN A 41 -3.43 15.60 4.87
CA ASN A 41 -3.14 15.99 6.25
C ASN A 41 -3.69 14.94 7.22
N LYS A 42 -4.90 14.45 6.98
CA LYS A 42 -5.54 13.42 7.80
C LYS A 42 -4.73 12.12 7.85
N ILE A 43 -4.28 11.61 6.69
CA ILE A 43 -3.40 10.42 6.64
C ILE A 43 -2.15 10.65 7.48
N CYS A 44 -1.50 11.80 7.29
CA CYS A 44 -0.26 12.12 7.98
C CYS A 44 -0.47 12.25 9.49
N GLU A 45 -1.48 13.02 9.93
CA GLU A 45 -1.79 13.24 11.34
C GLU A 45 -2.22 11.95 12.05
N GLU A 46 -3.11 11.16 11.45
CA GLU A 46 -3.55 9.89 12.04
C GLU A 46 -2.37 8.92 12.17
N TYR A 47 -1.49 8.86 11.16
CA TYR A 47 -0.29 8.04 11.24
C TYR A 47 0.70 8.54 12.31
N GLN A 48 0.85 9.85 12.46
CA GLN A 48 1.74 10.42 13.48
C GLN A 48 1.21 10.16 14.91
N LYS A 49 -0.11 10.15 15.12
CA LYS A 49 -0.75 9.82 16.41
C LYS A 49 -0.52 8.39 16.88
N LEU A 50 -0.07 7.49 16.01
CA LEU A 50 0.28 6.11 16.39
C LEU A 50 1.50 6.11 17.33
N GLU A 51 1.27 5.81 18.61
CA GLU A 51 2.29 5.74 19.66
C GLU A 51 3.39 4.71 19.33
N ASN A 52 2.98 3.51 18.92
CA ASN A 52 3.89 2.42 18.58
C ASN A 52 3.55 1.81 17.21
N LYS A 53 4.20 2.34 16.17
CA LYS A 53 4.04 1.88 14.78
C LYS A 53 4.53 0.43 14.59
N TYR A 54 5.59 0.03 15.31
CA TYR A 54 6.08 -1.35 15.24
C TYR A 54 5.02 -2.33 15.76
N ASP A 55 4.45 -2.08 16.93
CA ASP A 55 3.41 -2.92 17.53
C ASP A 55 2.15 -3.00 16.64
N LEU A 56 1.75 -1.90 15.98
CA LEU A 56 0.65 -1.94 15.01
C LEU A 56 0.93 -2.94 13.87
N PHE A 57 2.10 -2.87 13.25
CA PHE A 57 2.46 -3.78 12.16
C PHE A 57 2.78 -5.19 12.65
N GLU A 58 3.28 -5.34 13.87
CA GLU A 58 3.46 -6.66 14.49
C GLU A 58 2.11 -7.37 14.63
N ARG A 59 1.09 -6.68 15.16
CA ARG A 59 -0.29 -7.19 15.25
C ARG A 59 -0.87 -7.52 13.88
N MET A 60 -0.62 -6.67 12.88
CA MET A 60 -1.04 -6.91 11.49
C MET A 60 -0.51 -8.24 10.97
N PHE A 61 0.80 -8.48 11.08
CA PHE A 61 1.39 -9.71 10.56
C PHE A 61 1.07 -10.93 11.42
N ILE A 62 0.84 -10.78 12.72
CA ILE A 62 0.32 -11.86 13.57
C ILE A 62 -1.06 -12.29 13.07
N GLN A 63 -2.00 -11.34 12.90
CA GLN A 63 -3.34 -11.65 12.41
C GLN A 63 -3.28 -12.31 11.02
N LEU A 64 -2.44 -11.80 10.12
CA LEU A 64 -2.24 -12.42 8.81
C LEU A 64 -1.69 -13.85 8.92
N PHE A 65 -0.67 -14.09 9.74
CA PHE A 65 0.05 -15.37 9.77
C PHE A 65 -0.65 -16.46 10.58
N LEU A 66 -1.48 -16.07 11.56
CA LEU A 66 -2.13 -17.02 12.47
C LEU A 66 -3.63 -17.18 12.25
N GLU A 67 -4.29 -16.21 11.61
CA GLU A 67 -5.76 -16.17 11.54
C GLU A 67 -6.28 -16.10 10.10
N GLU A 68 -5.80 -15.14 9.31
CA GLU A 68 -6.45 -14.79 8.05
C GLU A 68 -5.83 -15.48 6.82
N GLU A 69 -4.51 -15.58 6.74
CA GLU A 69 -3.79 -16.12 5.59
C GLU A 69 -2.54 -16.88 6.03
N ILE A 70 -2.77 -18.01 6.71
CA ILE A 70 -1.73 -18.83 7.35
C ILE A 70 -0.67 -19.31 6.34
N GLU A 71 -1.04 -19.52 5.08
CA GLU A 71 -0.11 -19.93 4.02
C GLU A 71 1.04 -18.91 3.83
N LEU A 72 0.82 -17.62 4.09
CA LEU A 72 1.89 -16.63 4.06
C LEU A 72 3.03 -16.99 5.01
N SER A 73 2.72 -17.48 6.21
CA SER A 73 3.71 -17.84 7.23
C SER A 73 4.60 -19.02 6.82
N VAL A 74 4.09 -19.94 5.99
CA VAL A 74 4.82 -21.10 5.47
C VAL A 74 6.00 -20.65 4.61
N HIS A 75 5.81 -19.60 3.80
CA HIS A 75 6.88 -19.05 2.96
C HIS A 75 8.03 -18.42 3.76
N PHE A 76 7.78 -18.03 5.01
CA PHE A 76 8.81 -17.57 5.94
C PHE A 76 9.38 -18.70 6.81
N GLY A 77 8.80 -19.90 6.74
CA GLY A 77 9.10 -21.02 7.63
C GLY A 77 8.74 -20.71 9.09
N LEU A 78 7.58 -20.09 9.30
CA LEU A 78 7.06 -19.62 10.58
C LEU A 78 5.73 -20.28 10.99
N ASP A 79 5.18 -21.15 10.15
CA ASP A 79 3.87 -21.82 10.27
C ASP A 79 3.72 -22.71 11.52
N LYS A 80 4.83 -23.06 12.16
CA LYS A 80 4.85 -23.90 13.37
C LYS A 80 4.96 -23.11 14.67
N LEU A 81 5.06 -21.78 14.60
CA LEU A 81 5.22 -20.94 15.76
C LEU A 81 3.86 -20.47 16.28
N ASN A 82 3.68 -20.50 17.60
CA ASN A 82 2.59 -19.77 18.23
C ASN A 82 2.92 -18.26 18.28
N GLU A 83 1.96 -17.43 18.69
CA GLU A 83 2.12 -15.98 18.75
C GLU A 83 3.33 -15.53 19.60
N GLN A 84 3.54 -16.14 20.77
CA GLN A 84 4.61 -15.72 21.69
C GLN A 84 6.00 -16.02 21.12
N ASP A 85 6.15 -17.13 20.42
CA ASP A 85 7.40 -17.52 19.77
C ASP A 85 7.61 -16.74 18.47
N LEU A 86 6.54 -16.47 17.71
CA LEU A 86 6.57 -15.64 16.50
C LEU A 86 7.09 -14.22 16.81
N ARG A 87 6.61 -13.59 17.89
CA ARG A 87 7.08 -12.26 18.35
C ARG A 87 8.57 -12.23 18.70
N LYS A 88 9.18 -13.38 19.03
CA LYS A 88 10.61 -13.49 19.36
C LYS A 88 11.46 -13.87 18.15
N ASP A 89 10.87 -14.46 17.11
CA ASP A 89 11.59 -14.92 15.92
C ASP A 89 12.21 -13.74 15.15
N GLN A 90 13.50 -13.84 14.85
CA GLN A 90 14.25 -12.76 14.23
C GLN A 90 13.79 -12.48 12.78
N ARG A 91 13.37 -13.50 12.02
CA ARG A 91 12.89 -13.33 10.63
C ARG A 91 11.59 -12.54 10.62
N PHE A 92 10.67 -12.91 11.51
CA PHE A 92 9.41 -12.20 11.70
C PHE A 92 9.64 -10.74 12.07
N ARG A 93 10.39 -10.48 13.15
CA ARG A 93 10.72 -9.11 13.61
C ARG A 93 11.42 -8.27 12.53
N THR A 94 12.28 -8.90 11.74
CA THR A 94 12.97 -8.25 10.62
C THR A 94 11.99 -7.86 9.52
N HIS A 95 11.01 -8.72 9.19
CA HIS A 95 10.00 -8.42 8.19
C HIS A 95 9.07 -7.29 8.65
N VAL A 96 8.57 -7.36 9.89
CA VAL A 96 7.77 -6.28 10.50
C VAL A 96 8.53 -4.95 10.47
N GLY A 97 9.80 -4.94 10.89
CA GLY A 97 10.62 -3.74 10.88
C GLY A 97 10.91 -3.20 9.47
N LYS A 98 11.05 -4.07 8.46
CA LYS A 98 11.17 -3.64 7.05
C LYS A 98 9.87 -3.01 6.57
N PHE A 99 8.73 -3.62 6.86
CA PHE A 99 7.42 -3.10 6.48
C PHE A 99 7.12 -1.75 7.14
N GLN A 100 7.43 -1.62 8.43
CA GLN A 100 7.30 -0.34 9.14
C GLN A 100 8.10 0.76 8.45
N ARG A 101 9.40 0.52 8.17
CA ARG A 101 10.25 1.52 7.48
C ARG A 101 9.71 1.88 6.10
N PHE A 102 9.26 0.88 5.34
CA PHE A 102 8.63 1.10 4.05
C PHE A 102 7.40 2.01 4.18
N PHE A 103 6.44 1.64 5.04
CA PHE A 103 5.18 2.37 5.17
C PHE A 103 5.39 3.78 5.75
N THR A 104 6.27 3.92 6.76
CA THR A 104 6.68 5.22 7.30
C THR A 104 7.29 6.10 6.20
N GLY A 105 8.20 5.56 5.40
CA GLY A 105 8.84 6.30 4.31
C GLY A 105 7.83 6.80 3.27
N ILE A 106 6.84 5.98 2.91
CA ILE A 106 5.76 6.38 2.00
C ILE A 106 4.93 7.54 2.58
N VAL A 107 4.52 7.47 3.85
CA VAL A 107 3.73 8.53 4.50
C VAL A 107 4.56 9.81 4.71
N GLU A 108 5.85 9.71 5.03
CA GLU A 108 6.73 10.88 5.14
C GLU A 108 6.93 11.58 3.79
N MET A 109 7.10 10.83 2.70
CA MET A 109 7.16 11.42 1.36
C MET A 109 5.85 12.12 1.01
N LEU A 110 4.71 11.54 1.38
CA LEU A 110 3.40 12.19 1.20
C LEU A 110 3.32 13.52 1.96
N SER A 111 3.85 13.60 3.19
CA SER A 111 3.84 14.82 4.00
C SER A 111 4.77 15.94 3.50
N LYS A 112 5.80 15.61 2.70
CA LYS A 112 6.80 16.56 2.19
C LYS A 112 6.33 17.33 0.95
N GLY A 113 5.16 16.97 0.40
CA GLY A 113 4.56 17.68 -0.72
C GLY A 113 5.03 17.22 -2.11
N PRO A 114 4.69 18.00 -3.17
CA PRO A 114 4.75 17.57 -4.57
C PRO A 114 6.09 16.98 -5.03
N ASP A 115 7.21 17.55 -4.57
CA ASP A 115 8.56 17.15 -5.01
C ASP A 115 8.92 15.71 -4.64
N GLN A 116 8.24 15.11 -3.65
CA GLN A 116 8.50 13.75 -3.20
C GLN A 116 7.48 12.74 -3.72
N LEU A 117 6.39 13.18 -4.35
CA LEU A 117 5.29 12.30 -4.76
C LEU A 117 5.73 11.29 -5.84
N ASN A 118 6.60 11.70 -6.76
CA ASN A 118 7.15 10.80 -7.76
C ASN A 118 8.02 9.69 -7.14
N ASN A 119 8.67 9.96 -6.01
CA ASN A 119 9.48 8.96 -5.31
C ASN A 119 8.63 7.87 -4.66
N ILE A 120 7.38 8.18 -4.27
CA ILE A 120 6.43 7.18 -3.76
C ILE A 120 6.25 6.06 -4.78
N VAL A 121 5.92 6.39 -6.03
CA VAL A 121 5.73 5.39 -7.10
C VAL A 121 6.98 4.52 -7.27
N GLN A 122 8.17 5.12 -7.27
CA GLN A 122 9.42 4.36 -7.42
C GLN A 122 9.64 3.37 -6.27
N VAL A 123 9.42 3.79 -5.02
CA VAL A 123 9.55 2.91 -3.85
C VAL A 123 8.51 1.77 -3.90
N LEU A 124 7.26 2.06 -4.24
CA LEU A 124 6.21 1.05 -4.40
C LEU A 124 6.61 0.00 -5.44
N ARG A 125 7.11 0.45 -6.60
CA ARG A 125 7.51 -0.45 -7.67
C ARG A 125 8.72 -1.31 -7.31
N ILE A 126 9.69 -0.77 -6.57
CA ILE A 126 10.83 -1.54 -6.05
C ILE A 126 10.33 -2.67 -5.14
N VAL A 127 9.39 -2.37 -4.23
CA VAL A 127 8.82 -3.37 -3.33
C VAL A 127 8.08 -4.47 -4.11
N GLY A 128 7.28 -4.13 -5.12
CA GLY A 128 6.61 -5.13 -5.95
C GLY A 128 7.58 -6.06 -6.69
N ARG A 129 8.62 -5.51 -7.32
CA ARG A 129 9.67 -6.33 -7.99
C ARG A 129 10.43 -7.22 -7.01
N GLN A 130 10.71 -6.73 -5.80
CA GLN A 130 11.35 -7.53 -4.76
C GLN A 130 10.49 -8.74 -4.36
N HIS A 131 9.18 -8.59 -4.33
CA HIS A 131 8.27 -9.70 -4.05
C HIS A 131 8.09 -10.63 -5.25
N GLY A 132 8.21 -10.15 -6.50
CA GLY A 132 8.19 -10.99 -7.71
C GLY A 132 9.37 -11.98 -7.76
N ASN A 133 10.49 -11.62 -7.15
CA ASN A 133 11.63 -12.53 -7.00
C ASN A 133 11.36 -13.71 -6.03
N VAL A 134 10.29 -13.67 -5.22
CA VAL A 134 9.91 -14.73 -4.28
C VAL A 134 9.00 -15.74 -4.98
N ARG A 135 9.60 -16.59 -5.82
CA ARG A 135 8.90 -17.55 -6.69
C ARG A 135 8.02 -18.57 -5.97
N THR A 136 8.22 -18.77 -4.67
CA THR A 136 7.43 -19.69 -3.88
C THR A 136 6.09 -19.12 -3.45
N MET A 137 5.88 -17.80 -3.54
CA MET A 137 4.70 -17.11 -3.05
C MET A 137 3.89 -16.51 -4.22
N SER A 138 2.59 -16.81 -4.24
CA SER A 138 1.65 -16.16 -5.17
C SER A 138 0.73 -15.21 -4.41
N PHE A 139 0.59 -13.97 -4.91
CA PHE A 139 -0.31 -12.97 -4.34
C PHE A 139 -1.59 -12.86 -5.16
N THR A 140 -2.61 -13.66 -4.80
CA THR A 140 -3.93 -13.61 -5.41
C THR A 140 -4.65 -12.30 -5.06
N ALA A 141 -5.70 -11.95 -5.82
CA ALA A 141 -6.54 -10.80 -5.51
C ALA A 141 -7.15 -10.87 -4.10
N GLU A 142 -7.47 -12.07 -3.65
CA GLU A 142 -7.98 -12.35 -2.31
C GLU A 142 -6.93 -12.04 -1.22
N LYS A 143 -5.69 -12.51 -1.37
CA LYS A 143 -4.60 -12.20 -0.43
C LYS A 143 -4.35 -10.70 -0.29
N TRP A 144 -4.38 -9.97 -1.41
CA TRP A 144 -4.28 -8.50 -1.38
C TRP A 144 -5.44 -7.83 -0.66
N LEU A 145 -6.66 -8.36 -0.82
CA LEU A 145 -7.84 -7.84 -0.16
C LEU A 145 -7.80 -8.10 1.35
N ILE A 146 -7.42 -9.31 1.77
CA ILE A 146 -7.21 -9.68 3.18
C ILE A 146 -6.17 -8.73 3.80
N PHE A 147 -5.00 -8.59 3.16
CA PHE A 147 -3.95 -7.67 3.60
C PHE A 147 -4.46 -6.23 3.79
N LYS A 148 -5.22 -5.72 2.80
CA LYS A 148 -5.83 -4.39 2.86
C LYS A 148 -6.77 -4.26 4.06
N ASN A 149 -7.64 -5.24 4.26
CA ASN A 149 -8.68 -5.19 5.29
C ASN A 149 -8.08 -5.25 6.70
N VAL A 150 -7.08 -6.12 6.93
CA VAL A 150 -6.36 -6.19 8.20
C VAL A 150 -5.60 -4.88 8.48
N LEU A 151 -4.95 -4.31 7.48
CA LEU A 151 -4.26 -3.02 7.67
C LEU A 151 -5.25 -1.90 7.99
N LEU A 152 -6.40 -1.85 7.30
CA LEU A 152 -7.43 -0.84 7.54
C LEU A 152 -8.06 -0.97 8.93
N SER A 153 -8.35 -2.18 9.40
CA SER A 153 -8.94 -2.39 10.73
C SER A 153 -8.03 -1.89 11.85
N LEU A 154 -6.70 -1.92 11.63
CA LEU A 154 -5.71 -1.44 12.58
C LEU A 154 -5.44 0.06 12.48
N LEU A 155 -5.46 0.64 11.29
CA LEU A 155 -5.25 2.08 11.09
C LEU A 155 -6.50 2.92 11.42
N CYS A 156 -7.70 2.39 11.19
CA CYS A 156 -8.96 3.11 11.32
C CYS A 156 -9.77 2.70 12.56
N ARG A 157 -9.12 2.54 13.72
CA ARG A 157 -9.77 2.06 14.97
C ARG A 157 -10.97 2.90 15.43
N ASP A 158 -10.95 4.20 15.17
CA ASP A 158 -12.01 5.12 15.58
C ASP A 158 -13.24 5.07 14.64
N ASN A 159 -13.22 4.24 13.59
CA ASN A 159 -14.33 3.97 12.68
C ASN A 159 -15.02 5.19 12.06
N SER A 160 -14.35 6.36 11.98
CA SER A 160 -14.92 7.47 11.23
C SER A 160 -14.95 7.11 9.74
N GLU A 161 -16.14 7.14 9.13
CA GLU A 161 -16.34 6.79 7.71
C GLU A 161 -15.39 7.57 6.80
N LYS A 162 -15.13 8.84 7.13
CA LYS A 162 -14.17 9.68 6.40
C LYS A 162 -12.74 9.17 6.53
N SER A 163 -12.27 8.75 7.71
CA SER A 163 -10.90 8.18 7.88
C SER A 163 -10.76 6.88 7.09
N PHE A 164 -11.75 5.99 7.21
CA PHE A 164 -11.75 4.73 6.48
C PHE A 164 -11.68 4.92 4.97
N SER A 165 -12.50 5.82 4.41
CA SER A 165 -12.50 6.13 2.98
C SER A 165 -11.14 6.65 2.51
N THR A 166 -10.56 7.61 3.24
CA THR A 166 -9.26 8.21 2.91
C THR A 166 -8.12 7.18 2.95
N TRP A 167 -8.02 6.38 4.02
CA TRP A 167 -7.02 5.31 4.12
C TRP A 167 -7.24 4.22 3.08
N SER A 168 -8.49 3.80 2.86
CA SER A 168 -8.81 2.75 1.89
C SER A 168 -8.41 3.15 0.48
N LYS A 169 -8.66 4.40 0.11
CA LYS A 169 -8.24 4.98 -1.18
C LYS A 169 -6.72 5.00 -1.33
N PHE A 170 -6.00 5.46 -0.30
CA PHE A 170 -4.54 5.50 -0.32
C PHE A 170 -3.90 4.11 -0.38
N ILE A 171 -4.33 3.20 0.49
CA ILE A 171 -3.82 1.82 0.55
C ILE A 171 -4.15 1.06 -0.74
N SER A 172 -5.30 1.33 -1.36
CA SER A 172 -5.63 0.72 -2.67
C SER A 172 -4.64 1.15 -3.75
N PHE A 173 -4.24 2.43 -3.77
CA PHE A 173 -3.21 2.92 -4.69
C PHE A 173 -1.86 2.24 -4.42
N VAL A 174 -1.44 2.18 -3.14
CA VAL A 174 -0.20 1.49 -2.71
C VAL A 174 -0.17 0.03 -3.19
N ILE A 175 -1.23 -0.73 -2.89
CA ILE A 175 -1.33 -2.14 -3.27
C ILE A 175 -1.33 -2.30 -4.78
N TYR A 176 -2.04 -1.43 -5.50
CA TYR A 176 -2.10 -1.52 -6.95
C TYR A 176 -0.73 -1.33 -7.59
N GLU A 177 0.02 -0.30 -7.20
CA GLU A 177 1.36 -0.06 -7.75
C GLU A 177 2.34 -1.19 -7.43
N ILE A 178 2.27 -1.77 -6.23
CA ILE A 178 3.09 -2.93 -5.84
C ILE A 178 2.70 -4.15 -6.68
N LYS A 179 1.40 -4.41 -6.82
CA LYS A 179 0.87 -5.55 -7.58
C LYS A 179 1.24 -5.46 -9.06
N ASP A 180 1.12 -4.26 -9.64
CA ASP A 180 1.46 -4.00 -11.03
C ASP A 180 2.93 -4.36 -11.33
N SER A 181 3.87 -3.86 -10.52
CA SER A 181 5.29 -4.19 -10.74
C SER A 181 5.70 -5.61 -10.32
N TYR A 182 4.94 -6.23 -9.41
CA TYR A 182 5.06 -7.66 -9.10
C TYR A 182 4.74 -8.51 -10.32
N LEU A 183 3.60 -8.26 -10.98
CA LEU A 183 3.17 -9.02 -12.15
C LEU A 183 4.05 -8.79 -13.38
N GLU A 184 4.59 -7.58 -13.57
CA GLU A 184 5.59 -7.32 -14.60
C GLU A 184 6.82 -8.22 -14.43
N GLN A 185 7.38 -8.32 -13.22
CA GLN A 185 8.55 -9.16 -12.95
C GLN A 185 8.23 -10.65 -13.17
N ASP A 186 7.06 -11.11 -12.70
CA ASP A 186 6.63 -12.49 -12.91
C ASP A 186 6.49 -12.84 -14.40
N SER A 187 6.09 -11.89 -15.25
CA SER A 187 5.99 -12.09 -16.70
C SER A 187 7.36 -12.20 -17.39
N VAL A 188 8.31 -11.33 -17.05
CA VAL A 188 9.68 -11.34 -17.61
C VAL A 188 10.39 -12.66 -17.29
N ASP A 189 10.29 -13.12 -16.05
CA ASP A 189 10.89 -14.39 -15.60
C ASP A 189 10.30 -15.64 -16.29
N ASN A 190 9.09 -15.52 -16.85
CA ASN A 190 8.42 -16.61 -17.59
C ASN A 190 8.76 -16.59 -19.09
N GLU A 191 9.05 -15.42 -19.67
CA GLU A 191 9.48 -15.30 -21.08
C GLU A 191 10.93 -15.76 -21.29
N GLU A 192 11.84 -15.51 -20.34
CA GLU A 192 13.25 -15.97 -20.43
C GLU A 192 13.44 -17.49 -20.31
N ARG A 193 12.36 -18.27 -20.13
CA ARG A 193 12.40 -19.74 -20.01
C ARG A 193 12.01 -20.48 -21.30
N TYR A 194 11.69 -19.76 -22.37
CA TYR A 194 11.39 -20.31 -23.69
C TYR A 194 12.40 -19.80 -24.73
#